data_AF-A0AAD5ZCA8-F1
#
_entry.id   AF-A0AAD5ZCA8-F1
#
_cell.length_a   1.000
_cell.length_b   1.000
_cell.length_c   1.000
_cell.angle_alpha   90.00
_cell.angle_beta   90.00
_cell.angle_gamma   90.00
#
_symmetry.space_group_name_H-M   'P 1'
#
loop_
_entity.id
_entity.type
_entity.pdbx_description
1 polymer ?
#
loop_
_entity_poly.entity_id
_entity_poly.type
_entity_poly.pdbx_seq_one_letter_code
_entity_poly.pdbx_strand_id
1 'polypeptide(L)'
;MSGTDRISELSDTVLAHILSYRPTKEAVRTCLLSKRWRKVWASVPVLDFDFADFLSKDKDIRVESECHSNFVQFIDAVLDLQQSQKLDRFRMVWHWQVRSYRYYDLPVRRWIPLILQKMPRVLSIYVQSNGVIVDVPDLAFTCSSLEEMKLKVDVNASFKVLNPVSIRLPHLRKLNLGCFTIKADCMNELLMGCPNLGEMELYACVLDFSQISCGNLKSLVIAGCYYLSAEIRVSIPSLQYLEVAVMSGQTAGFVFENMSSLVRACVCFLTVDFWDWKFSDSETKILNGLLGVTNVHVVLYGSRAKDKPDEIEFLMELRGLVGDHRNCRWVESTQGHSFGSLDELEDMSFQYLKIYDKFVWEEEEDEEEEGQTEEDVEGDEAWLEAIAGEHVEADLEEDK
;
A
#
# COMPACT_ATOMS: atom_id res chain seq x y z
N MET A 1 -23.71 22.82 -37.50
CA MET A 1 -24.44 22.03 -36.48
C MET A 1 -23.62 22.11 -35.22
N SER A 2 -24.06 22.86 -34.21
CA SER A 2 -23.40 22.83 -32.90
C SER A 2 -23.54 21.42 -32.35
N GLY A 3 -22.44 20.75 -32.00
CA GLY A 3 -22.50 19.47 -31.31
C GLY A 3 -23.29 19.65 -30.03
N THR A 4 -24.34 18.85 -29.83
CA THR A 4 -25.15 18.88 -28.61
C THR A 4 -24.23 18.59 -27.41
N ASP A 5 -24.22 19.48 -26.41
CA ASP A 5 -23.47 19.28 -25.18
C ASP A 5 -24.21 18.27 -24.28
N ARG A 6 -23.89 16.99 -24.50
CA ARG A 6 -24.49 15.86 -23.80
C ARG A 6 -24.01 15.74 -22.35
N ILE A 7 -22.90 16.39 -21.98
CA ILE A 7 -22.37 16.34 -20.61
C ILE A 7 -23.23 17.23 -19.71
N SER A 8 -23.61 18.42 -20.19
CA SER A 8 -24.53 19.30 -19.47
C SER A 8 -25.91 18.68 -19.22
N GLU A 9 -26.32 17.69 -20.00
CA GLU A 9 -27.59 16.97 -19.83
C GLU A 9 -27.56 15.90 -18.72
N LEU A 10 -26.39 15.47 -18.26
CA LEU A 10 -26.26 14.47 -17.19
C LEU A 10 -26.73 15.03 -15.85
N SER A 11 -27.19 14.19 -14.92
CA SER A 11 -27.54 14.63 -13.55
C SER A 11 -26.28 14.85 -12.70
N ASP A 12 -26.40 15.69 -11.67
CA ASP A 12 -25.29 15.96 -10.74
C ASP A 12 -24.76 14.68 -10.08
N THR A 13 -25.64 13.72 -9.80
CA THR A 13 -25.27 12.39 -9.27
C THR A 13 -24.40 11.59 -10.24
N VAL A 14 -24.70 11.62 -11.54
CA VAL A 14 -23.90 10.94 -12.57
C VAL A 14 -22.57 11.66 -12.75
N LEU A 15 -22.57 12.99 -12.74
CA LEU A 15 -21.34 13.78 -12.82
C LEU A 15 -20.43 13.51 -11.60
N ALA A 16 -20.97 13.51 -10.39
CA ALA A 16 -20.21 13.18 -9.17
C ALA A 16 -19.66 11.76 -9.19
N HIS A 17 -20.44 10.81 -9.72
CA HIS A 17 -19.97 9.44 -9.93
C HIS A 17 -18.84 9.37 -10.97
N ILE A 18 -18.91 10.12 -12.07
CA ILE A 18 -17.81 10.21 -13.05
C ILE A 18 -16.55 10.81 -12.38
N LEU A 19 -16.69 11.88 -11.61
CA LEU A 19 -15.58 12.52 -10.90
C LEU A 19 -14.96 11.60 -9.83
N SER A 20 -15.73 10.68 -9.25
CA SER A 20 -15.23 9.71 -8.26
C SER A 20 -14.18 8.72 -8.80
N TYR A 21 -14.00 8.67 -10.13
CA TYR A 21 -12.97 7.87 -10.80
C TYR A 21 -11.69 8.65 -11.15
N ARG A 22 -11.62 9.94 -10.78
CA ARG A 22 -10.47 10.81 -11.08
C ARG A 22 -9.72 11.16 -9.79
N PRO A 23 -8.41 11.45 -9.86
CA PRO A 23 -7.68 12.06 -8.75
C PRO A 23 -8.40 13.32 -8.25
N THR A 24 -8.37 13.55 -6.94
CA THR A 24 -9.06 14.69 -6.32
C THR A 24 -8.65 16.02 -6.94
N LYS A 25 -7.36 16.19 -7.25
CA LYS A 25 -6.82 17.39 -7.89
C LYS A 25 -7.52 17.69 -9.21
N GLU A 26 -7.79 16.68 -10.02
CA GLU A 26 -8.53 16.84 -11.28
C GLU A 26 -10.01 17.08 -11.07
N ALA A 27 -10.63 16.38 -10.11
CA ALA A 27 -12.05 16.58 -9.80
C ALA A 27 -12.31 18.02 -9.34
N VAL A 28 -11.46 18.57 -8.48
CA VAL A 28 -11.50 19.98 -8.05
C VAL A 28 -11.32 20.95 -9.22
N ARG A 29 -10.43 20.66 -10.19
CA ARG A 29 -10.24 21.53 -11.37
C ARG A 29 -11.52 21.72 -12.19
N THR A 30 -12.46 20.77 -12.14
CA THR A 30 -13.75 20.93 -12.84
C THR A 30 -14.61 22.07 -12.29
N CYS A 31 -14.34 22.55 -11.07
CA CYS A 31 -14.98 23.74 -10.50
C CYS A 31 -14.83 24.99 -11.38
N LEU A 32 -13.80 25.04 -12.23
CA LEU A 32 -13.55 26.15 -13.16
C LEU A 32 -14.54 26.17 -14.33
N LEU A 33 -15.22 25.06 -14.62
CA LEU A 33 -16.14 24.95 -15.75
C LEU A 33 -17.45 25.72 -15.52
N SER A 34 -18.00 25.68 -14.31
CA SER A 34 -19.18 26.47 -13.91
C SER A 34 -19.48 26.36 -12.42
N LYS A 35 -20.36 27.23 -11.91
CA LYS A 35 -20.93 27.12 -10.56
C LYS A 35 -21.60 25.76 -10.27
N ARG A 36 -22.12 25.08 -11.30
CA ARG A 36 -22.73 23.75 -11.16
C ARG A 36 -21.67 22.70 -10.83
N TRP A 37 -20.57 22.69 -11.58
CA TRP A 37 -19.48 21.74 -11.35
C TRP A 37 -18.84 21.91 -9.98
N ARG A 38 -18.78 23.13 -9.45
CA ARG A 38 -18.37 23.38 -8.06
C ARG A 38 -19.22 22.62 -7.04
N LYS A 39 -20.55 22.67 -7.19
CA LYS A 39 -21.49 21.92 -6.32
C LYS A 39 -21.38 20.41 -6.50
N VAL A 40 -21.16 19.95 -7.74
CA VAL A 40 -20.98 18.53 -8.07
C VAL A 40 -19.73 17.98 -7.38
N TRP A 41 -18.57 18.65 -7.55
CA TRP A 41 -17.31 18.28 -6.91
C TRP A 41 -17.47 18.18 -5.37
N ALA A 42 -18.09 19.17 -4.73
CA ALA A 42 -18.28 19.17 -3.28
C ALA A 42 -19.12 18.00 -2.76
N SER A 43 -19.82 17.26 -3.64
CA SER A 43 -20.62 16.06 -3.31
C SER A 43 -19.93 14.73 -3.64
N VAL A 44 -18.70 14.75 -4.18
CA VAL A 44 -17.96 13.53 -4.55
C VAL A 44 -17.55 12.77 -3.29
N PRO A 45 -17.97 11.51 -3.09
CA PRO A 45 -17.71 10.77 -1.86
C PRO A 45 -16.34 10.06 -1.84
N VAL A 46 -15.54 10.23 -2.89
CA VAL A 46 -14.22 9.60 -3.04
C VAL A 46 -13.16 10.68 -3.05
N LEU A 47 -12.20 10.55 -2.16
CA LEU A 47 -11.01 11.38 -2.12
C LEU A 47 -9.78 10.52 -2.42
N ASP A 48 -9.08 10.86 -3.49
CA ASP A 48 -7.82 10.25 -3.91
C ASP A 48 -6.74 11.32 -4.07
N PHE A 49 -5.70 11.25 -3.25
CA PHE A 49 -4.58 12.18 -3.24
C PHE A 49 -3.29 11.43 -3.54
N ASP A 50 -2.61 11.83 -4.60
CA ASP A 50 -1.29 11.32 -4.93
C ASP A 50 -0.28 12.46 -4.94
N PHE A 51 0.80 12.34 -4.16
CA PHE A 51 1.84 13.34 -4.11
C PHE A 51 2.54 13.52 -5.47
N ALA A 52 2.56 12.47 -6.30
CA ALA A 52 3.10 12.56 -7.65
C ALA A 52 2.41 13.65 -8.50
N ASP A 53 1.14 13.95 -8.22
CA ASP A 53 0.39 15.02 -8.90
C ASP A 53 0.90 16.42 -8.58
N PHE A 54 1.74 16.56 -7.54
CA PHE A 54 2.29 17.84 -7.07
C PHE A 54 3.77 17.98 -7.35
N LEU A 55 4.45 16.92 -7.81
CA LEU A 55 5.85 16.98 -8.17
C LEU A 55 6.04 17.81 -9.43
N SER A 56 6.94 18.79 -9.34
CA SER A 56 7.41 19.47 -10.54
C SER A 56 8.34 18.56 -11.34
N LYS A 57 8.42 18.78 -12.65
CA LYS A 57 9.41 18.09 -13.51
C LYS A 57 10.84 18.47 -13.16
N ASP A 58 11.03 19.63 -12.53
CA ASP A 58 12.31 20.12 -12.04
C ASP A 58 12.60 19.52 -10.66
N LYS A 59 13.80 18.95 -10.49
CA LYS A 59 14.21 18.20 -9.29
C LYS A 59 14.92 19.09 -8.25
N ASP A 60 14.78 20.41 -8.33
CA ASP A 60 15.33 21.32 -7.33
C ASP A 60 14.67 21.06 -5.95
N ILE A 61 15.49 20.92 -4.91
CA ILE A 61 15.08 20.71 -3.51
C ILE A 61 14.13 21.81 -3.02
N ARG A 62 14.29 23.06 -3.50
CA ARG A 62 13.37 24.15 -3.14
C ARG A 62 11.95 23.86 -3.64
N VAL A 63 11.86 23.29 -4.83
CA VAL A 63 10.60 22.93 -5.46
C VAL A 63 9.96 21.75 -4.71
N GLU A 64 10.74 20.76 -4.27
CA GLU A 64 10.22 19.64 -3.46
C GLU A 64 9.52 20.12 -2.18
N SER A 65 10.13 21.07 -1.44
CA SER A 65 9.52 21.64 -0.22
C SER A 65 8.21 22.38 -0.51
N GLU A 66 8.11 23.06 -1.65
CA GLU A 66 6.91 23.77 -2.07
C GLU A 66 5.80 22.80 -2.50
N CYS A 67 6.14 21.77 -3.27
CA CYS A 67 5.23 20.67 -3.65
C CYS A 67 4.59 20.04 -2.40
N HIS A 68 5.38 19.81 -1.35
CA HIS A 68 4.90 19.30 -0.08
C HIS A 68 3.94 20.26 0.64
N SER A 69 4.27 21.55 0.67
CA SER A 69 3.38 22.56 1.25
C SER A 69 2.05 22.62 0.48
N ASN A 70 2.11 22.61 -0.85
CA ASN A 70 0.94 22.63 -1.72
C ASN A 70 0.06 21.39 -1.53
N PHE A 71 0.66 20.21 -1.41
CA PHE A 71 -0.07 18.97 -1.12
C PHE A 71 -0.82 19.05 0.23
N VAL A 72 -0.13 19.50 1.28
CA VAL A 72 -0.73 19.64 2.62
C VAL A 72 -1.87 20.66 2.62
N GLN A 73 -1.64 21.84 2.02
CA GLN A 73 -2.65 22.89 1.91
C GLN A 73 -3.86 22.46 1.08
N PHE A 74 -3.62 21.70 0.00
CA PHE A 74 -4.70 21.16 -0.83
C PHE A 74 -5.58 20.17 -0.06
N ILE A 75 -4.98 19.23 0.67
CA ILE A 75 -5.75 18.28 1.48
C ILE A 75 -6.53 19.01 2.58
N ASP A 76 -5.90 19.96 3.28
CA ASP A 76 -6.58 20.78 4.29
C ASP A 76 -7.82 21.47 3.71
N ALA A 77 -7.65 22.17 2.59
CA ALA A 77 -8.75 22.85 1.93
C ALA A 77 -9.84 21.87 1.52
N VAL A 78 -9.52 20.75 0.88
CA VAL A 78 -10.53 19.76 0.46
C VAL A 78 -11.31 19.19 1.67
N LEU A 79 -10.61 18.86 2.76
CA LEU A 79 -11.26 18.34 3.97
C LEU A 79 -12.19 19.37 4.62
N ASP A 80 -11.82 20.65 4.55
CA ASP A 80 -12.64 21.77 5.03
C ASP A 80 -13.89 22.00 4.16
N LEU A 81 -13.74 21.98 2.84
CA LEU A 81 -14.84 22.17 1.90
C LEU A 81 -15.88 21.04 1.98
N GLN A 82 -15.42 19.82 2.20
CA GLN A 82 -16.28 18.66 2.29
C GLN A 82 -16.66 18.31 3.74
N GLN A 83 -16.57 19.23 4.71
CA GLN A 83 -16.80 18.97 6.15
C GLN A 83 -18.02 18.10 6.45
N SER A 84 -19.15 18.36 5.80
CA SER A 84 -20.44 17.67 6.04
C SER A 84 -20.66 16.39 5.21
N GLN A 85 -19.79 16.08 4.26
CA GLN A 85 -19.95 14.92 3.39
C GLN A 85 -19.45 13.64 4.03
N LYS A 86 -20.21 12.56 3.83
CA LYS A 86 -19.73 11.21 4.11
C LYS A 86 -18.78 10.78 3.02
N LEU A 87 -17.72 10.09 3.41
CA LEU A 87 -16.79 9.48 2.46
C LEU A 87 -17.16 8.01 2.25
N ASP A 88 -16.99 7.56 1.03
CA ASP A 88 -16.97 6.14 0.68
C ASP A 88 -15.52 5.62 0.72
N ARG A 89 -14.60 6.37 0.10
CA ARG A 89 -13.19 6.00 0.00
C ARG A 89 -12.29 7.21 0.23
N PHE A 90 -11.23 7.00 0.99
CA PHE A 90 -10.10 7.89 1.12
C PHE A 90 -8.81 7.15 0.76
N ARG A 91 -8.07 7.65 -0.24
CA ARG A 91 -6.72 7.21 -0.60
C ARG A 91 -5.77 8.40 -0.52
N MET A 92 -4.62 8.18 0.11
CA MET A 92 -3.52 9.12 0.12
C MET A 92 -2.20 8.39 -0.06
N VAL A 93 -1.41 8.84 -1.02
CA VAL A 93 -0.04 8.40 -1.26
C VAL A 93 0.86 9.60 -1.12
N TRP A 94 1.74 9.57 -0.13
CA TRP A 94 2.61 10.68 0.19
C TRP A 94 4.08 10.25 0.14
N HIS A 95 4.82 10.75 -0.85
CA HIS A 95 6.25 10.50 -0.98
C HIS A 95 7.05 11.67 -0.44
N TRP A 96 7.86 11.47 0.58
CA TRP A 96 8.74 12.49 1.17
C TRP A 96 10.19 12.00 1.13
N GLN A 97 11.02 12.58 0.27
CA GLN A 97 12.44 12.18 0.14
C GLN A 97 13.40 13.10 0.89
N VAL A 98 12.93 14.21 1.47
CA VAL A 98 13.83 15.19 2.09
C VAL A 98 14.51 14.61 3.33
N ARG A 99 15.85 14.72 3.38
CA ARG A 99 16.76 14.38 4.48
C ARG A 99 16.56 15.18 5.79
N SER A 100 15.42 15.85 5.96
CA SER A 100 15.14 16.76 7.07
C SER A 100 14.24 16.11 8.12
N TYR A 101 14.82 15.80 9.29
CA TYR A 101 14.22 15.13 10.44
C TYR A 101 13.15 15.95 11.21
N ARG A 102 12.47 16.92 10.59
CA ARG A 102 11.47 17.74 11.31
C ARG A 102 10.06 17.14 11.21
N TYR A 103 9.25 17.48 12.21
CA TYR A 103 7.94 16.90 12.58
C TYR A 103 6.85 16.99 11.49
N TYR A 104 6.96 16.19 10.43
CA TYR A 104 5.99 16.15 9.32
C TYR A 104 4.96 15.01 9.43
N ASP A 105 4.89 14.29 10.55
CA ASP A 105 3.77 13.38 10.84
C ASP A 105 2.51 14.15 11.33
N LEU A 106 2.66 15.43 11.70
CA LEU A 106 1.59 16.28 12.19
C LEU A 106 0.38 16.39 11.23
N PRO A 107 0.55 16.55 9.90
CA PRO A 107 -0.59 16.58 8.98
C PRO A 107 -1.38 15.26 9.00
N VAL A 108 -0.71 14.11 8.91
CA VAL A 108 -1.36 12.78 8.94
C VAL A 108 -2.10 12.57 10.25
N ARG A 109 -1.48 12.90 11.39
CA ARG A 109 -2.13 12.83 12.72
C ARG A 109 -3.39 13.71 12.79
N ARG A 110 -3.39 14.87 12.13
CA ARG A 110 -4.54 15.80 12.09
C ARG A 110 -5.63 15.33 11.14
N TRP A 111 -5.27 14.80 9.97
CA TRP A 111 -6.24 14.40 8.94
C TRP A 111 -7.00 13.15 9.33
N ILE A 112 -6.37 12.15 9.94
CA ILE A 112 -7.01 10.86 10.24
C ILE A 112 -8.32 11.04 11.05
N PRO A 113 -8.36 11.79 12.17
CA PRO A 113 -9.61 12.02 12.89
C PRO A 113 -10.70 12.69 12.04
N LEU A 114 -10.35 13.67 11.20
CA LEU A 114 -11.28 14.37 10.32
C LEU A 114 -11.86 13.45 9.25
N ILE A 115 -11.03 12.57 8.70
CA ILE A 115 -11.44 11.56 7.72
C ILE A 115 -12.36 10.53 8.38
N LEU A 116 -11.99 10.01 9.55
CA LEU A 116 -12.78 9.00 10.26
C LEU A 116 -14.15 9.51 10.72
N GLN A 117 -14.28 10.81 11.03
CA GLN A 117 -15.59 11.44 11.30
C GLN A 117 -16.54 11.38 10.10
N LYS A 118 -16.00 11.33 8.87
CA LYS A 118 -16.79 11.18 7.64
C LYS A 118 -17.18 9.73 7.34
N MET A 119 -16.82 8.79 8.22
CA MET A 119 -17.21 7.37 8.19
C MET A 119 -16.91 6.68 6.85
N PRO A 120 -15.65 6.69 6.39
CA PRO A 120 -15.25 6.00 5.16
C PRO A 120 -15.47 4.49 5.27
N ARG A 121 -15.70 3.85 4.13
CA ARG A 121 -15.66 2.39 4.00
C ARG A 121 -14.25 1.90 3.69
N VAL A 122 -13.51 2.68 2.90
CA VAL A 122 -12.13 2.35 2.52
C VAL A 122 -11.20 3.46 3.01
N LEU A 123 -10.19 3.08 3.79
CA LEU A 123 -9.10 3.95 4.20
C LEU A 123 -7.77 3.39 3.69
N SER A 124 -7.09 4.11 2.80
CA SER A 124 -5.79 3.74 2.26
C SER A 124 -4.79 4.88 2.45
N ILE A 125 -3.75 4.64 3.25
CA ILE A 125 -2.68 5.60 3.51
C ILE A 125 -1.35 4.91 3.25
N TYR A 126 -0.57 5.49 2.33
CA TYR A 126 0.83 5.16 2.11
C TYR A 126 1.68 6.41 2.33
N VAL A 127 2.70 6.30 3.18
CA VAL A 127 3.64 7.40 3.45
C VAL A 127 5.06 6.88 3.30
N GLN A 128 5.75 7.31 2.25
CA GLN A 128 7.18 7.08 2.11
C GLN A 128 7.93 8.21 2.80
N SER A 129 8.72 7.88 3.82
CA SER A 129 9.48 8.85 4.61
C SER A 129 10.81 8.28 5.11
N ASN A 130 11.89 9.03 4.94
CA ASN A 130 13.19 8.62 5.45
C ASN A 130 13.28 8.73 6.99
N GLY A 131 12.96 7.66 7.70
CA GLY A 131 13.23 7.51 9.14
C GLY A 131 12.19 8.10 10.08
N VAL A 132 10.99 8.41 9.61
CA VAL A 132 9.91 8.98 10.45
C VAL A 132 9.05 7.87 11.04
N ILE A 133 8.65 8.05 12.31
CA ILE A 133 7.64 7.21 12.94
C ILE A 133 6.27 7.85 12.70
N VAL A 134 5.41 7.17 11.93
CA VAL A 134 4.04 7.63 11.70
C VAL A 134 3.15 7.12 12.84
N ASP A 135 2.42 8.03 13.48
CA ASP A 135 1.46 7.71 14.54
C ASP A 135 0.05 7.72 13.95
N VAL A 136 -0.56 6.54 13.88
CA VAL A 136 -1.96 6.40 13.47
C VAL A 136 -2.81 6.41 14.75
N PRO A 137 -3.72 7.38 14.92
CA PRO A 137 -4.58 7.44 16.08
C PRO A 137 -5.36 6.14 16.29
N ASP A 138 -5.46 5.68 17.54
CA ASP A 138 -6.22 4.49 17.94
C ASP A 138 -7.68 4.49 17.41
N LEU A 139 -8.24 5.69 17.18
CA LEU A 139 -9.56 5.88 16.59
C LEU A 139 -9.72 5.12 15.25
N ALA A 140 -8.66 5.02 14.44
CA ALA A 140 -8.68 4.29 13.18
C ALA A 140 -9.06 2.81 13.37
N PHE A 141 -8.70 2.23 14.52
CA PHE A 141 -8.96 0.84 14.87
C PHE A 141 -10.30 0.62 15.59
N THR A 142 -11.15 1.65 15.66
CA THR A 142 -12.50 1.58 16.27
C THR A 142 -13.61 2.09 15.34
N CYS A 143 -13.27 2.50 14.11
CA CYS A 143 -14.21 3.04 13.15
C CYS A 143 -15.12 1.95 12.58
N SER A 144 -16.42 2.01 12.88
CA SER A 144 -17.35 0.94 12.55
C SER A 144 -17.73 0.86 11.08
N SER A 145 -17.54 1.92 10.28
CA SER A 145 -17.86 1.92 8.84
C SER A 145 -16.81 1.24 7.97
N LEU A 146 -15.58 1.05 8.47
CA LEU A 146 -14.48 0.54 7.68
C LEU A 146 -14.75 -0.90 7.23
N GLU A 147 -14.72 -1.11 5.93
CA GLU A 147 -14.75 -2.40 5.24
C GLU A 147 -13.35 -2.81 4.76
N GLU A 148 -12.49 -1.83 4.45
CA GLU A 148 -11.11 -2.04 4.00
C GLU A 148 -10.17 -0.98 4.61
N MET A 149 -9.03 -1.45 5.13
CA MET A 149 -7.99 -0.59 5.69
C MET A 149 -6.63 -0.99 5.15
N LYS A 150 -5.93 -0.07 4.48
CA LYS A 150 -4.54 -0.19 4.04
C LYS A 150 -3.70 0.90 4.70
N LEU A 151 -2.76 0.51 5.54
CA LEU A 151 -1.82 1.44 6.18
C LEU A 151 -0.41 0.95 5.88
N LYS A 152 0.38 1.78 5.20
CA LYS A 152 1.74 1.42 4.77
C LYS A 152 2.68 2.62 4.95
N VAL A 153 3.91 2.33 5.34
CA VAL A 153 5.04 3.26 5.21
C VAL A 153 6.16 2.59 4.43
N ASP A 154 7.15 3.34 3.99
CA ASP A 154 8.36 2.75 3.41
C ASP A 154 9.18 2.00 4.47
N VAL A 155 10.09 1.13 4.01
CA VAL A 155 10.87 0.24 4.90
C VAL A 155 11.83 0.97 5.83
N ASN A 156 12.20 2.21 5.49
CA ASN A 156 13.06 3.04 6.31
C ASN A 156 12.28 3.79 7.39
N ALA A 157 10.95 3.71 7.36
CA ALA A 157 10.05 4.19 8.39
C ALA A 157 9.41 3.01 9.13
N SER A 158 8.75 3.33 10.24
CA SER A 158 7.87 2.37 10.89
C SER A 158 6.65 3.11 11.41
N PHE A 159 5.51 2.43 11.44
CA PHE A 159 4.45 2.91 12.29
C PHE A 159 4.85 2.73 13.74
N LYS A 160 4.41 3.66 14.58
CA LYS A 160 4.50 3.49 16.03
C LYS A 160 3.87 2.16 16.41
N VAL A 161 4.54 1.44 17.32
CA VAL A 161 4.08 0.13 17.80
C VAL A 161 2.61 0.21 18.16
N LEU A 162 1.80 -0.61 17.50
CA LEU A 162 0.38 -0.70 17.79
C LEU A 162 0.22 -1.26 19.21
N ASN A 163 -0.30 -0.43 20.10
CA ASN A 163 -0.74 -0.83 21.43
C ASN A 163 -2.20 -0.37 21.66
N PRO A 164 -3.14 -0.73 20.77
CA PRO A 164 -4.50 -0.23 20.85
C PRO A 164 -5.18 -0.78 22.09
N VAL A 165 -5.79 0.12 22.87
CA VAL A 165 -6.52 -0.22 24.11
C VAL A 165 -7.77 -1.08 23.83
N SER A 166 -8.35 -0.98 22.62
CA SER A 166 -9.42 -1.86 22.14
C SER A 166 -9.56 -1.75 20.62
N ILE A 167 -9.43 -2.86 19.88
CA ILE A 167 -9.71 -2.90 18.44
C ILE A 167 -11.16 -3.34 18.24
N ARG A 168 -11.95 -2.58 17.47
CA ARG A 168 -13.34 -2.89 17.13
C ARG A 168 -13.66 -2.41 15.72
N LEU A 169 -13.54 -3.30 14.75
CA LEU A 169 -13.82 -3.04 13.34
C LEU A 169 -14.82 -4.09 12.81
N PRO A 170 -16.11 -3.99 13.19
CA PRO A 170 -17.09 -5.04 12.97
C PRO A 170 -17.37 -5.34 11.50
N HIS A 171 -17.10 -4.40 10.59
CA HIS A 171 -17.36 -4.56 9.15
C HIS A 171 -16.10 -4.76 8.32
N LEU A 172 -14.91 -4.76 8.94
CA LEU A 172 -13.65 -4.89 8.21
C LEU A 172 -13.52 -6.27 7.59
N ARG A 173 -13.31 -6.30 6.28
CA ARG A 173 -13.14 -7.51 5.47
C ARG A 173 -11.73 -7.67 4.96
N LYS A 174 -11.03 -6.55 4.71
CA LYS A 174 -9.67 -6.53 4.21
C LYS A 174 -8.79 -5.61 5.07
N LEU A 175 -7.67 -6.16 5.53
CA LEU A 175 -6.66 -5.45 6.28
C LEU A 175 -5.31 -5.60 5.59
N ASN A 176 -4.65 -4.48 5.33
CA ASN A 176 -3.29 -4.45 4.82
C ASN A 176 -2.44 -3.54 5.72
N LEU A 177 -1.40 -4.10 6.32
CA LEU A 177 -0.45 -3.41 7.20
C LEU A 177 0.96 -3.54 6.64
N GLY A 178 1.63 -2.42 6.41
CA GLY A 178 3.02 -2.33 5.97
C GLY A 178 3.93 -1.67 7.01
N CYS A 179 5.08 -2.26 7.32
CA CYS A 179 6.11 -1.70 8.21
C CYS A 179 5.60 -1.42 9.65
N PHE A 180 4.80 -2.34 10.20
CA PHE A 180 4.34 -2.32 11.59
C PHE A 180 5.14 -3.28 12.47
N THR A 181 5.33 -2.93 13.73
CA THR A 181 5.69 -3.90 14.78
C THR A 181 4.42 -4.47 15.41
N ILE A 182 4.18 -5.77 15.21
CA ILE A 182 2.95 -6.44 15.65
C ILE A 182 3.29 -7.50 16.71
N LYS A 183 2.84 -7.25 17.94
CA LYS A 183 2.98 -8.17 19.07
C LYS A 183 1.84 -9.17 19.14
N ALA A 184 2.06 -10.28 19.84
CA ALA A 184 1.06 -11.32 20.06
C ALA A 184 -0.28 -10.78 20.60
N ASP A 185 -0.26 -9.93 21.62
CA ASP A 185 -1.50 -9.35 22.20
C ASP A 185 -2.25 -8.49 21.18
N CYS A 186 -1.52 -7.67 20.41
CA CYS A 186 -2.10 -6.85 19.35
C CYS A 186 -2.72 -7.71 18.23
N MET A 187 -2.04 -8.79 17.82
CA MET A 187 -2.56 -9.71 16.81
C MET A 187 -3.86 -10.38 17.29
N ASN A 188 -3.91 -10.83 18.54
CA ASN A 188 -5.10 -11.44 19.12
C ASN A 188 -6.26 -10.45 19.22
N GLU A 189 -6.01 -9.23 19.71
CA GLU A 189 -7.01 -8.16 19.75
C GLU A 189 -7.54 -7.82 18.35
N LEU A 190 -6.66 -7.83 17.33
CA LEU A 190 -7.05 -7.53 15.96
C LEU A 190 -7.98 -8.61 15.40
N LEU A 191 -7.63 -9.88 15.59
CA LEU A 191 -8.43 -11.01 15.13
C LEU A 191 -9.78 -11.11 15.87
N MET A 192 -9.82 -10.78 17.15
CA MET A 192 -11.05 -10.75 17.95
C MET A 192 -11.93 -9.54 17.65
N GLY A 193 -11.31 -8.38 17.42
CA GLY A 193 -11.98 -7.11 17.14
C GLY A 193 -12.55 -6.98 15.72
N CYS A 194 -12.10 -7.83 14.80
CA CYS A 194 -12.46 -7.82 13.38
C CYS A 194 -13.16 -9.14 12.96
N PRO A 195 -14.39 -9.42 13.42
CA PRO A 195 -15.02 -10.73 13.23
C PRO A 195 -15.31 -11.08 11.76
N ASN A 196 -15.39 -10.10 10.86
CA ASN A 196 -15.67 -10.31 9.43
C ASN A 196 -14.40 -10.28 8.56
N LEU A 197 -13.22 -10.27 9.16
CA LEU A 197 -11.96 -10.18 8.43
C LEU A 197 -11.75 -11.43 7.57
N GLY A 198 -11.76 -11.24 6.25
CA GLY A 198 -11.57 -12.30 5.25
C GLY A 198 -10.20 -12.26 4.59
N GLU A 199 -9.56 -11.11 4.53
CA GLU A 199 -8.25 -10.90 3.91
C GLU A 199 -7.32 -10.13 4.83
N MET A 200 -6.12 -10.67 5.08
CA MET A 200 -5.08 -10.02 5.87
C MET A 200 -3.77 -10.07 5.11
N GLU A 201 -3.13 -8.91 5.00
CA GLU A 201 -1.86 -8.76 4.31
C GLU A 201 -0.87 -7.99 5.21
N LEU A 202 0.29 -8.60 5.48
CA LEU A 202 1.35 -8.04 6.30
C LEU A 202 2.62 -7.91 5.44
N TYR A 203 3.12 -6.69 5.29
CA TYR A 203 4.28 -6.39 4.45
C TYR A 203 5.38 -5.73 5.27
N ALA A 204 6.62 -6.22 5.17
CA ALA A 204 7.78 -5.61 5.84
C ALA A 204 7.58 -5.36 7.34
N CYS A 205 6.71 -6.13 8.00
CA CYS A 205 6.38 -5.95 9.41
C CYS A 205 7.40 -6.66 10.30
N VAL A 206 7.59 -6.17 11.53
CA VAL A 206 8.29 -6.89 12.60
C VAL A 206 7.25 -7.69 13.37
N LEU A 207 7.30 -9.02 13.27
CA LEU A 207 6.33 -9.93 13.86
C LEU A 207 6.88 -10.53 15.15
N ASP A 208 6.26 -10.16 16.27
CA ASP A 208 6.58 -10.62 17.63
C ASP A 208 5.47 -11.51 18.18
N PHE A 209 5.26 -12.63 17.50
CA PHE A 209 4.34 -13.69 17.91
C PHE A 209 4.76 -15.02 17.27
N SER A 210 4.30 -16.12 17.86
CA SER A 210 4.60 -17.48 17.42
C SER A 210 3.39 -18.24 16.89
N GLN A 211 2.20 -17.62 16.88
CA GLN A 211 0.98 -18.25 16.42
C GLN A 211 0.00 -17.24 15.80
N ILE A 212 -0.65 -17.67 14.72
CA ILE A 212 -1.82 -17.01 14.12
C ILE A 212 -2.94 -18.06 14.03
N SER A 213 -4.09 -17.77 14.64
CA SER A 213 -5.26 -18.64 14.59
C SER A 213 -6.54 -17.84 14.41
N CYS A 214 -7.32 -18.14 13.38
CA CYS A 214 -8.58 -17.45 13.10
C CYS A 214 -9.55 -18.37 12.35
N GLY A 215 -10.85 -18.21 12.62
CA GLY A 215 -11.90 -19.02 11.99
C GLY A 215 -12.45 -18.48 10.67
N ASN A 216 -12.26 -17.19 10.36
CA ASN A 216 -12.98 -16.51 9.27
C ASN A 216 -12.09 -16.06 8.11
N LEU A 217 -10.77 -16.10 8.29
CA LEU A 217 -9.81 -15.61 7.31
C LEU A 217 -9.69 -16.55 6.11
N LYS A 218 -9.85 -16.00 4.90
CA LYS A 218 -9.77 -16.72 3.61
C LYS A 218 -8.47 -16.46 2.86
N SER A 219 -7.85 -15.31 3.06
CA SER A 219 -6.59 -14.91 2.42
C SER A 219 -5.62 -14.38 3.47
N LEU A 220 -4.39 -14.90 3.45
CA LEU A 220 -3.29 -14.45 4.31
C LEU A 220 -2.05 -14.23 3.46
N VAL A 221 -1.51 -13.01 3.50
CA VAL A 221 -0.23 -12.64 2.88
C VAL A 221 0.74 -12.18 3.97
N ILE A 222 1.93 -12.78 4.02
CA ILE A 222 3.03 -12.36 4.88
C ILE A 222 4.26 -12.21 4.00
N ALA A 223 4.70 -10.98 3.75
CA ALA A 223 5.72 -10.72 2.74
C ALA A 223 6.82 -9.79 3.26
N GLY A 224 8.05 -10.30 3.24
CA GLY A 224 9.26 -9.56 3.60
C GLY A 224 9.35 -9.14 5.07
N CYS A 225 8.53 -9.74 5.92
CA CYS A 225 8.53 -9.46 7.36
C CYS A 225 9.80 -9.93 8.05
N TYR A 226 10.16 -9.26 9.15
CA TYR A 226 11.19 -9.69 10.09
C TYR A 226 10.53 -10.43 11.25
N TYR A 227 11.11 -11.57 11.65
CA TYR A 227 10.50 -12.47 12.63
C TYR A 227 11.31 -12.51 13.91
N LEU A 228 10.68 -12.23 15.05
CA LEU A 228 11.34 -12.36 16.37
C LEU A 228 11.23 -13.77 16.95
N SER A 229 10.26 -14.55 16.47
CA SER A 229 10.11 -15.96 16.82
C SER A 229 10.81 -16.84 15.79
N ALA A 230 11.48 -17.90 16.26
CA ALA A 230 12.11 -18.88 15.36
C ALA A 230 11.10 -19.68 14.52
N GLU A 231 9.84 -19.76 14.98
CA GLU A 231 8.77 -20.51 14.32
C GLU A 231 7.41 -19.82 14.53
N ILE A 232 6.58 -19.80 13.48
CA ILE A 232 5.20 -19.31 13.49
C ILE A 232 4.26 -20.46 13.12
N ARG A 233 3.37 -20.80 14.05
CA ARG A 233 2.25 -21.73 13.82
C ARG A 233 1.06 -21.00 13.20
N VAL A 234 0.62 -21.45 12.03
CA VAL A 234 -0.55 -20.90 11.35
C VAL A 234 -1.66 -21.94 11.35
N SER A 235 -2.77 -21.62 12.03
CA SER A 235 -3.93 -22.52 12.15
C SER A 235 -5.22 -21.83 11.74
N ILE A 236 -5.59 -21.97 10.47
CA ILE A 236 -6.71 -21.22 9.87
C ILE A 236 -7.51 -22.17 8.96
N PRO A 237 -8.56 -22.84 9.48
CA PRO A 237 -9.30 -23.88 8.75
C PRO A 237 -10.07 -23.36 7.54
N SER A 238 -10.41 -22.07 7.51
CA SER A 238 -11.13 -21.42 6.41
C SER A 238 -10.21 -20.80 5.35
N LEU A 239 -8.89 -20.88 5.51
CA LEU A 239 -7.95 -20.25 4.57
C LEU A 239 -8.02 -20.93 3.21
N GLN A 240 -8.17 -20.12 2.15
CA GLN A 240 -8.24 -20.56 0.76
C GLN A 240 -7.00 -20.15 -0.04
N TYR A 241 -6.39 -19.01 0.35
CA TYR A 241 -5.18 -18.46 -0.25
C TYR A 241 -4.14 -18.16 0.84
N LEU A 242 -2.91 -18.60 0.61
CA LEU A 242 -1.74 -18.28 1.42
C LEU A 242 -0.63 -17.72 0.53
N GLU A 243 -0.01 -16.63 0.95
CA GLU A 243 1.24 -16.14 0.37
C GLU A 243 2.26 -15.86 1.45
N VAL A 244 3.45 -16.43 1.29
CA VAL A 244 4.59 -16.23 2.18
C VAL A 244 5.79 -15.81 1.34
N ALA A 245 6.18 -14.54 1.43
CA ALA A 245 7.40 -14.04 0.81
C ALA A 245 8.46 -13.82 1.89
N VAL A 246 9.61 -14.48 1.77
CA VAL A 246 10.63 -14.51 2.81
C VAL A 246 12.01 -14.18 2.27
N MET A 247 12.79 -13.44 3.06
CA MET A 247 14.18 -13.11 2.75
C MET A 247 15.09 -14.27 3.19
N SER A 248 15.94 -14.75 2.29
CA SER A 248 16.90 -15.83 2.59
C SER A 248 17.72 -15.49 3.83
N GLY A 249 17.90 -16.47 4.72
CA GLY A 249 18.65 -16.32 5.98
C GLY A 249 17.93 -15.57 7.12
N GLN A 250 16.78 -14.94 6.87
CA GLN A 250 15.96 -14.26 7.90
C GLN A 250 14.56 -14.88 8.03
N THR A 251 14.44 -16.19 7.82
CA THR A 251 13.14 -16.87 7.77
C THR A 251 12.81 -17.52 9.11
N ALA A 252 11.66 -17.15 9.69
CA ALA A 252 11.02 -18.01 10.67
C ALA A 252 10.58 -19.31 9.98
N GLY A 253 10.68 -20.44 10.69
CA GLY A 253 9.98 -21.64 10.26
C GLY A 253 8.47 -21.38 10.28
N PHE A 254 7.74 -21.83 9.26
CA PHE A 254 6.28 -21.87 9.35
C PHE A 254 5.82 -23.30 9.56
N VAL A 255 4.88 -23.46 10.49
CA VAL A 255 4.20 -24.73 10.73
C VAL A 255 2.72 -24.51 10.42
N PHE A 256 2.25 -25.10 9.33
CA PHE A 256 0.87 -25.02 8.89
C PHE A 256 0.06 -26.16 9.50
N GLU A 257 -0.91 -25.82 10.35
CA GLU A 257 -1.77 -26.78 11.04
C GLU A 257 -3.22 -26.50 10.66
N ASN A 258 -4.06 -27.53 10.49
CA ASN A 258 -5.49 -27.33 10.27
C ASN A 258 -5.83 -26.37 9.11
N MET A 259 -5.19 -26.57 7.95
CA MET A 259 -5.37 -25.75 6.74
C MET A 259 -6.21 -26.48 5.68
N SER A 260 -7.33 -27.09 6.09
CA SER A 260 -8.09 -28.03 5.25
C SER A 260 -8.77 -27.39 4.03
N SER A 261 -9.03 -26.09 4.06
CA SER A 261 -9.64 -25.35 2.93
C SER A 261 -8.62 -24.76 1.96
N LEU A 262 -7.31 -24.95 2.18
CA LEU A 262 -6.27 -24.27 1.43
C LEU A 262 -6.20 -24.80 -0.01
N VAL A 263 -6.56 -23.95 -0.97
CA VAL A 263 -6.58 -24.31 -2.40
C VAL A 263 -5.31 -23.84 -3.09
N ARG A 264 -4.87 -22.63 -2.78
CA ARG A 264 -3.73 -21.98 -3.44
C ARG A 264 -2.74 -21.47 -2.42
N ALA A 265 -1.48 -21.78 -2.62
CA ALA A 265 -0.36 -21.22 -1.88
C ALA A 265 0.66 -20.61 -2.84
N CYS A 266 1.28 -19.52 -2.43
CA CYS A 266 2.42 -18.91 -3.11
C CYS A 266 3.55 -18.76 -2.09
N VAL A 267 4.73 -19.29 -2.39
CA VAL A 267 5.92 -19.12 -1.58
C VAL A 267 6.96 -18.42 -2.42
N CYS A 268 7.31 -17.20 -2.01
CA CYS A 268 8.31 -16.39 -2.68
C CYS A 268 9.56 -16.39 -1.81
N PHE A 269 10.68 -16.85 -2.33
CA PHE A 269 11.95 -16.72 -1.65
C PHE A 269 12.79 -15.64 -2.33
N LEU A 270 13.20 -14.65 -1.55
CA LEU A 270 13.95 -13.48 -1.98
C LEU A 270 15.40 -13.64 -1.52
N THR A 271 16.35 -13.72 -2.45
CA THR A 271 17.78 -13.77 -2.16
C THR A 271 18.52 -12.64 -2.87
N VAL A 272 19.60 -12.19 -2.24
CA VAL A 272 20.57 -11.27 -2.86
C VAL A 272 21.49 -12.00 -3.82
N ASP A 273 21.89 -13.21 -3.40
CA ASP A 273 22.96 -13.99 -4.01
C ASP A 273 22.50 -15.45 -4.10
N PHE A 274 22.45 -16.00 -5.32
CA PHE A 274 22.07 -17.39 -5.53
C PHE A 274 23.18 -18.39 -5.19
N TRP A 275 24.42 -17.94 -5.02
CA TRP A 275 25.59 -18.77 -5.24
C TRP A 275 25.99 -19.68 -4.06
N ASP A 276 25.55 -19.36 -2.83
CA ASP A 276 25.74 -20.20 -1.63
C ASP A 276 24.42 -20.52 -0.92
N TRP A 277 23.29 -20.22 -1.57
CA TRP A 277 22.00 -20.40 -0.93
C TRP A 277 21.65 -21.88 -0.86
N LYS A 278 21.63 -22.38 0.38
CA LYS A 278 21.01 -23.64 0.73
C LYS A 278 19.70 -23.35 1.43
N PHE A 279 18.68 -24.15 1.12
CA PHE A 279 17.45 -24.15 1.90
C PHE A 279 17.79 -24.34 3.37
N SER A 280 17.49 -23.33 4.16
CA SER A 280 17.48 -23.43 5.61
C SER A 280 16.41 -24.45 6.03
N ASP A 281 16.56 -24.97 7.24
CA ASP A 281 15.54 -25.84 7.85
C ASP A 281 14.17 -25.13 7.89
N SER A 282 14.16 -23.81 8.09
CA SER A 282 12.96 -22.97 8.08
C SER A 282 12.26 -22.96 6.71
N GLU A 283 13.00 -22.73 5.63
CA GLU A 283 12.45 -22.70 4.27
C GLU A 283 11.95 -24.10 3.85
N THR A 284 12.67 -25.15 4.23
CA THR A 284 12.26 -26.54 4.00
C THR A 284 10.98 -26.88 4.76
N LYS A 285 10.81 -26.40 6.00
CA LYS A 285 9.57 -26.57 6.78
C LYS A 285 8.36 -25.92 6.11
N ILE A 286 8.53 -24.72 5.53
CA ILE A 286 7.45 -24.02 4.79
C ILE A 286 6.95 -24.92 3.66
N LEU A 287 7.87 -25.41 2.82
CA LEU A 287 7.52 -26.25 1.66
C LEU A 287 6.89 -27.58 2.09
N ASN A 288 7.46 -28.25 3.10
CA ASN A 288 6.92 -29.50 3.62
C ASN A 288 5.50 -29.36 4.17
N GLY A 289 5.20 -28.23 4.81
CA GLY A 289 3.86 -27.93 5.32
C GLY A 289 2.81 -27.72 4.23
N LEU A 290 3.22 -27.54 2.97
CA LEU A 290 2.32 -27.29 1.83
C LEU A 290 2.21 -28.48 0.85
N LEU A 291 2.87 -29.62 1.14
CA LEU A 291 2.86 -30.81 0.27
C LEU A 291 1.45 -31.38 -0.01
N GLY A 292 0.46 -31.09 0.82
CA GLY A 292 -0.93 -31.52 0.61
C GLY A 292 -1.80 -30.56 -0.24
N VAL A 293 -1.28 -29.41 -0.64
CA VAL A 293 -2.05 -28.33 -1.27
C VAL A 293 -2.13 -28.52 -2.79
N THR A 294 -3.28 -28.18 -3.38
CA THR A 294 -3.58 -28.46 -4.79
C THR A 294 -2.86 -27.51 -5.76
N ASN A 295 -2.59 -26.26 -5.41
CA ASN A 295 -1.93 -25.32 -6.30
C ASN A 295 -0.88 -24.50 -5.53
N VAL A 296 0.37 -24.93 -5.59
CA VAL A 296 1.48 -24.31 -4.84
C VAL A 296 2.43 -23.66 -5.83
N HIS A 297 2.45 -22.34 -5.90
CA HIS A 297 3.45 -21.60 -6.67
C HIS A 297 4.68 -21.37 -5.82
N VAL A 298 5.85 -21.69 -6.35
CA VAL A 298 7.13 -21.36 -5.72
C VAL A 298 7.87 -20.41 -6.64
N VAL A 299 8.17 -19.22 -6.14
CA VAL A 299 8.84 -18.15 -6.89
C VAL A 299 10.17 -17.87 -6.24
N LEU A 300 11.21 -17.75 -7.05
CA LEU A 300 12.56 -17.44 -6.59
C LEU A 300 12.97 -16.10 -7.21
N TYR A 301 13.28 -15.13 -6.37
CA TYR A 301 13.75 -13.82 -6.79
C TYR A 301 15.20 -13.64 -6.34
N GLY A 302 16.08 -13.24 -7.26
CA GLY A 302 17.45 -12.87 -6.95
C GLY A 302 18.21 -12.36 -8.16
N SER A 303 19.44 -11.87 -7.95
CA SER A 303 20.26 -11.28 -9.01
C SER A 303 21.08 -12.33 -9.77
N ARG A 304 21.05 -12.29 -11.11
CA ARG A 304 21.81 -13.19 -11.99
C ARG A 304 23.24 -12.66 -12.16
N ALA A 305 24.24 -13.34 -11.61
CA ALA A 305 25.64 -13.05 -11.98
C ALA A 305 25.96 -13.58 -13.38
N LYS A 306 26.74 -12.81 -14.15
CA LYS A 306 26.90 -12.96 -15.61
C LYS A 306 27.71 -14.17 -16.08
N ASP A 307 28.45 -14.89 -15.22
CA ASP A 307 29.55 -15.75 -15.69
C ASP A 307 29.71 -17.16 -15.05
N LYS A 308 28.67 -17.87 -14.59
CA LYS A 308 28.85 -19.25 -14.03
C LYS A 308 27.67 -20.24 -14.23
N PRO A 309 27.94 -21.58 -14.33
CA PRO A 309 26.97 -22.67 -14.58
C PRO A 309 26.35 -23.21 -13.26
N ASP A 310 25.25 -23.97 -13.18
CA ASP A 310 24.17 -24.39 -14.08
C ASP A 310 22.87 -24.31 -13.24
N GLU A 311 21.95 -23.40 -13.59
CA GLU A 311 20.60 -23.22 -13.02
C GLU A 311 19.82 -24.54 -12.83
N ILE A 312 20.18 -25.55 -13.62
CA ILE A 312 19.61 -26.89 -13.65
C ILE A 312 19.88 -27.68 -12.35
N GLU A 313 21.07 -27.60 -11.74
CA GLU A 313 21.40 -28.41 -10.55
C GLU A 313 20.65 -27.91 -9.30
N PHE A 314 20.55 -26.59 -9.15
CA PHE A 314 19.75 -25.94 -8.11
C PHE A 314 18.25 -26.23 -8.25
N LEU A 315 17.71 -26.09 -9.46
CA LEU A 315 16.32 -26.48 -9.75
C LEU A 315 16.07 -27.98 -9.53
N MET A 316 17.09 -28.85 -9.72
CA MET A 316 16.99 -30.28 -9.43
C MET A 316 16.97 -30.58 -7.93
N GLU A 317 17.77 -29.90 -7.11
CA GLU A 317 17.72 -30.03 -5.63
C GLU A 317 16.36 -29.56 -5.08
N LEU A 318 15.86 -28.42 -5.59
CA LEU A 318 14.52 -27.89 -5.32
C LEU A 318 13.40 -28.83 -5.75
N ARG A 319 13.46 -29.39 -6.97
CA ARG A 319 12.52 -30.41 -7.44
C ARG A 319 12.62 -31.69 -6.61
N GLY A 320 13.80 -32.03 -6.10
CA GLY A 320 14.01 -33.14 -5.17
C GLY A 320 13.33 -32.91 -3.82
N LEU A 321 13.41 -31.69 -3.28
CA LEU A 321 12.80 -31.26 -2.01
C LEU A 321 11.27 -31.25 -2.05
N VAL A 322 10.68 -30.71 -3.12
CA VAL A 322 9.22 -30.62 -3.27
C VAL A 322 8.65 -31.90 -3.91
N GLY A 323 9.51 -32.79 -4.41
CA GLY A 323 9.15 -33.94 -5.24
C GLY A 323 8.60 -33.52 -6.61
N ASP A 324 8.19 -34.49 -7.43
CA ASP A 324 7.39 -34.28 -8.65
C ASP A 324 5.97 -33.75 -8.30
N HIS A 325 5.90 -32.67 -7.53
CA HIS A 325 4.67 -31.98 -7.24
C HIS A 325 4.19 -31.36 -8.53
N ARG A 326 3.19 -32.01 -9.14
CA ARG A 326 2.64 -31.65 -10.45
C ARG A 326 2.04 -30.23 -10.49
N ASN A 327 1.99 -29.56 -9.34
CA ASN A 327 1.32 -28.29 -9.12
C ASN A 327 2.29 -27.14 -8.80
N CYS A 328 3.60 -27.38 -8.81
CA CYS A 328 4.61 -26.33 -8.64
C CYS A 328 4.97 -25.66 -9.96
N ARG A 329 4.53 -24.42 -10.14
CA ARG A 329 4.93 -23.56 -11.26
C ARG A 329 6.03 -22.60 -10.81
N TRP A 330 7.15 -22.69 -11.50
CA TRP A 330 8.35 -21.88 -11.29
C TRP A 330 8.31 -20.65 -12.18
N VAL A 331 8.71 -19.51 -11.63
CA VAL A 331 8.89 -18.25 -12.37
C VAL A 331 10.23 -17.68 -11.95
N GLU A 332 11.16 -17.64 -12.90
CA GLU A 332 12.43 -16.91 -12.78
C GLU A 332 12.19 -15.46 -13.24
N SER A 333 12.64 -14.49 -12.45
CA SER A 333 12.63 -13.08 -12.84
C SER A 333 14.07 -12.56 -12.83
N THR A 334 14.75 -12.64 -13.97
CA THR A 334 16.14 -12.17 -14.11
C THR A 334 16.27 -10.74 -14.60
N GLN A 335 15.20 -10.13 -15.12
CA GLN A 335 15.12 -8.71 -15.49
C GLN A 335 13.67 -8.26 -15.38
N GLY A 336 13.44 -7.03 -14.94
CA GLY A 336 12.13 -6.41 -14.75
C GLY A 336 11.32 -6.27 -16.04
N HIS A 337 10.80 -7.39 -16.55
CA HIS A 337 9.78 -7.40 -17.58
C HIS A 337 8.44 -7.86 -17.02
N SER A 338 7.47 -7.02 -17.33
CA SER A 338 6.08 -7.02 -16.91
C SER A 338 5.37 -8.36 -17.14
N PHE A 339 4.77 -8.89 -16.08
CA PHE A 339 3.61 -9.74 -16.24
C PHE A 339 2.42 -8.86 -16.61
N GLY A 340 1.89 -9.05 -17.82
CA GLY A 340 0.68 -8.38 -18.29
C GLY A 340 -0.50 -8.65 -17.34
N SER A 341 -1.13 -7.54 -16.92
CA SER A 341 -2.24 -7.37 -15.98
C SER A 341 -1.94 -7.81 -14.54
N LEU A 342 -1.17 -6.98 -13.85
CA LEU A 342 -0.94 -7.01 -12.41
C LEU A 342 -0.71 -5.57 -11.92
N ASP A 343 -1.66 -4.67 -12.25
CA ASP A 343 -1.65 -3.22 -11.99
C ASP A 343 -1.63 -2.83 -10.49
N GLU A 344 -1.28 -3.76 -9.59
CA GLU A 344 -1.07 -3.48 -8.16
C GLU A 344 0.23 -4.10 -7.59
N LEU A 345 1.04 -4.85 -8.37
CA LEU A 345 2.35 -5.39 -7.93
C LEU A 345 3.54 -4.50 -8.29
N GLU A 346 3.34 -3.42 -9.04
CA GLU A 346 4.44 -2.50 -9.42
C GLU A 346 5.00 -1.67 -8.24
N ASP A 347 4.39 -1.71 -7.04
CA ASP A 347 4.77 -0.76 -5.99
C ASP A 347 5.33 -1.36 -4.69
N MET A 348 5.35 -2.68 -4.49
CA MET A 348 5.88 -3.28 -3.24
C MET A 348 6.97 -4.31 -3.47
N SER A 349 6.79 -5.28 -4.38
CA SER A 349 7.85 -6.22 -4.76
C SER A 349 8.98 -5.54 -5.54
N PHE A 350 8.62 -4.57 -6.40
CA PHE A 350 9.58 -3.72 -7.10
C PHE A 350 10.29 -2.74 -6.17
N GLN A 351 9.63 -2.24 -5.12
CA GLN A 351 10.30 -1.48 -4.06
C GLN A 351 11.24 -2.39 -3.25
N TYR A 352 10.83 -3.61 -2.92
CA TYR A 352 11.67 -4.61 -2.23
C TYR A 352 12.99 -4.88 -2.99
N LEU A 353 12.90 -5.06 -4.30
CA LEU A 353 14.08 -5.23 -5.17
C LEU A 353 14.88 -3.93 -5.34
N LYS A 354 14.22 -2.76 -5.50
CA LYS A 354 14.92 -1.46 -5.58
C LYS A 354 15.66 -1.10 -4.29
N ILE A 355 15.10 -1.43 -3.14
CA ILE A 355 15.73 -1.26 -1.82
C ILE A 355 16.98 -2.16 -1.76
N TYR A 356 16.88 -3.40 -2.25
CA TYR A 356 18.01 -4.32 -2.25
C TYR A 356 19.11 -3.93 -3.25
N ASP A 357 18.76 -3.56 -4.48
CA ASP A 357 19.72 -3.10 -5.50
C ASP A 357 20.46 -1.83 -5.05
N LYS A 358 19.78 -0.90 -4.36
CA LYS A 358 20.42 0.30 -3.78
C LYS A 358 21.45 -0.02 -2.68
N PHE A 359 21.33 -1.18 -2.02
CA PHE A 359 22.27 -1.63 -1.00
C PHE A 359 23.43 -2.47 -1.56
N VAL A 360 23.30 -3.00 -2.78
CA VAL A 360 24.30 -3.91 -3.39
C VAL A 360 25.16 -3.20 -4.44
N TRP A 361 24.72 -2.06 -4.99
CA TRP A 361 25.50 -1.27 -5.95
C TRP A 361 25.49 0.23 -5.60
N GLU A 362 26.15 0.60 -4.50
CA GLU A 362 26.78 1.92 -4.38
C GLU A 362 28.29 1.76 -4.60
N GLU A 363 28.68 1.43 -5.83
CA GLU A 363 29.94 1.87 -6.44
C GLU A 363 29.66 2.10 -7.95
N GLU A 364 29.91 3.35 -8.37
CA GLU A 364 30.06 3.85 -9.76
C GLU A 364 28.79 3.97 -10.63
N GLU A 365 28.34 5.20 -10.92
CA GLU A 365 28.74 5.98 -12.11
C GLU A 365 28.02 7.34 -12.15
N ASP A 366 28.81 8.40 -12.27
CA ASP A 366 28.44 9.77 -12.64
C ASP A 366 28.24 9.86 -14.18
N GLU A 367 27.56 10.94 -14.60
CA GLU A 367 27.43 11.46 -15.99
C GLU A 367 26.46 10.68 -16.91
N GLU A 368 25.57 11.28 -17.73
CA GLU A 368 25.60 12.57 -18.42
C GLU A 368 24.17 12.94 -18.91
N GLU A 369 23.97 14.23 -19.20
CA GLU A 369 22.74 14.92 -19.62
C GLU A 369 22.21 14.51 -21.02
N GLU A 370 20.93 14.80 -21.32
CA GLU A 370 20.52 15.99 -22.11
C GLU A 370 19.19 15.80 -22.89
N GLY A 371 18.28 16.80 -22.76
CA GLY A 371 17.42 17.30 -23.83
C GLY A 371 15.99 16.72 -23.99
N GLN A 372 14.96 17.48 -23.60
CA GLN A 372 14.15 18.26 -24.56
C GLN A 372 12.88 18.92 -23.95
N THR A 373 12.80 20.22 -24.22
CA THR A 373 11.65 21.11 -24.49
C THR A 373 10.57 21.34 -23.43
N GLU A 374 10.62 22.59 -22.93
CA GLU A 374 9.54 23.38 -22.34
C GLU A 374 8.29 23.40 -23.22
N GLU A 375 7.13 23.10 -22.63
CA GLU A 375 5.85 23.77 -22.88
C GLU A 375 4.88 23.44 -21.73
N ASP A 376 4.16 24.47 -21.28
CA ASP A 376 3.04 24.54 -20.31
C ASP A 376 3.32 24.43 -18.80
N VAL A 377 3.74 25.55 -18.18
CA VAL A 377 3.75 25.79 -16.71
C VAL A 377 2.54 26.62 -16.23
N GLU A 378 1.59 27.00 -17.10
CA GLU A 378 0.46 27.86 -16.70
C GLU A 378 -0.69 27.15 -15.94
N GLY A 379 -0.54 25.87 -15.57
CA GLY A 379 -1.65 25.07 -14.99
C GLY A 379 -1.52 24.67 -13.51
N ASP A 380 -0.39 24.92 -12.84
CA ASP A 380 -0.10 24.26 -11.56
C ASP A 380 -0.76 24.91 -10.32
N GLU A 381 -1.22 26.16 -10.43
CA GLU A 381 -1.94 26.87 -9.36
C GLU A 381 -3.45 27.00 -9.59
N ALA A 382 -4.00 26.51 -10.70
CA ALA A 382 -5.42 26.64 -11.04
C ALA A 382 -6.38 26.04 -9.97
N TRP A 383 -5.86 25.16 -9.11
CA TRP A 383 -6.61 24.63 -7.96
C TRP A 383 -6.75 25.64 -6.82
N LEU A 384 -5.77 26.54 -6.62
CA LEU A 384 -5.83 27.62 -5.63
C LEU A 384 -6.97 28.57 -5.98
N GLU A 385 -7.14 28.92 -7.26
CA GLU A 385 -8.27 29.74 -7.71
C GLU A 385 -9.62 29.00 -7.56
N ALA A 386 -9.64 27.69 -7.84
CA ALA A 386 -10.83 26.87 -7.70
C ALA A 386 -11.34 26.80 -6.24
N ILE A 387 -10.42 26.74 -5.27
CA ILE A 387 -10.69 26.67 -3.83
C ILE A 387 -10.90 28.07 -3.22
N ALA A 388 -10.11 29.07 -3.62
CA ALA A 388 -10.23 30.44 -3.09
C ALA A 388 -11.60 31.08 -3.39
N GLY A 389 -12.28 30.64 -4.46
CA GLY A 389 -13.67 31.02 -4.74
C GLY A 389 -14.69 30.66 -3.66
N GLU A 390 -14.35 29.78 -2.70
CA GLU A 390 -15.23 29.40 -1.59
C GLU A 390 -15.07 30.30 -0.35
N HIS A 391 -13.89 30.88 -0.10
CA HIS A 391 -13.71 31.81 1.01
C HIS A 391 -14.35 33.18 0.76
N VAL A 392 -14.45 33.62 -0.49
CA VAL A 392 -15.01 34.95 -0.83
C VAL A 392 -16.55 34.94 -0.92
N GLU A 393 -17.19 33.81 -1.22
CA GLU A 393 -18.67 33.71 -1.24
C GLU A 393 -19.27 33.43 0.16
N ALA A 394 -18.50 32.87 1.12
CA ALA A 394 -18.98 32.59 2.49
C ALA A 394 -19.14 33.86 3.35
N ASP A 395 -18.34 34.91 3.11
CA ASP A 395 -18.43 36.18 3.85
C ASP A 395 -19.50 37.14 3.30
N LEU A 396 -20.23 36.76 2.25
CA LEU A 396 -21.22 37.61 1.58
C LEU A 396 -22.69 37.18 1.78
N GLU A 397 -22.96 36.10 2.54
CA GLU A 397 -24.33 35.66 2.85
C GLU A 397 -24.82 36.02 4.27
N GLU A 398 -24.04 36.76 5.09
CA GLU A 398 -24.52 37.25 6.41
C GLU A 398 -25.08 38.69 6.43
N ASP A 399 -25.10 39.40 5.30
CA ASP A 399 -25.76 40.72 5.21
C ASP A 399 -26.71 40.78 4.00
N LYS A 400 -27.94 40.27 4.17
CA LYS A 400 -29.16 40.81 3.54
C LYS A 400 -30.48 40.25 4.06
#